data_AF-A0A9E5AE87-F1
#
_entry.id   AF-A0A9E5AE87-F1
#
_cell.length_a   1.000
_cell.length_b   1.000
_cell.length_c   1.000
_cell.angle_alpha   90.00
_cell.angle_beta   90.00
_cell.angle_gamma   90.00
#
_symmetry.space_group_name_H-M   'P 1'
#
loop_
_entity.id
_entity.type
_entity.pdbx_description
1 polymer ?
#
loop_
_entity_poly.entity_id
_entity_poly.type
_entity_poly.pdbx_seq_one_letter_code
_entity_poly.pdbx_strand_id
1 'polypeptide(L)'
;MGRARAPGVAKSCYFCRNRPRQATTHASPPSSAGQLRPLQQLSAALGCAPPSPRSATAMTRIFKLPPLNSPTLEQLHNYFESLVLTALHARGLNLDDDSFVDVACVALNELPAKYIRHDVDMAYFTDPADLAVIHGKVERALDLALGRVLSKRWNSPEQA
;
A
#
# COMPACT_ATOMS: atom_id res chain seq x y z
N MET A 1 16.83 -49.88 -7.55
CA MET A 1 15.86 -49.14 -8.40
C MET A 1 14.56 -49.00 -7.61
N GLY A 2 14.09 -47.79 -7.30
CA GLY A 2 12.80 -47.63 -6.60
C GLY A 2 12.57 -46.32 -5.84
N ARG A 3 12.44 -45.22 -6.60
CA ARG A 3 11.73 -43.94 -6.39
C ARG A 3 11.41 -43.40 -4.97
N ALA A 4 11.78 -42.12 -4.82
CA ALA A 4 11.41 -41.18 -3.76
C ALA A 4 9.89 -40.90 -3.64
N ARG A 5 9.46 -40.53 -2.44
CA ARG A 5 8.22 -39.77 -2.19
C ARG A 5 8.47 -38.71 -1.11
N ALA A 6 8.35 -37.45 -1.51
CA ALA A 6 8.40 -36.29 -0.62
C ALA A 6 7.11 -36.18 0.23
N PRO A 7 7.19 -35.62 1.46
CA PRO A 7 6.00 -35.32 2.25
C PRO A 7 5.27 -34.07 1.75
N GLY A 8 3.95 -34.10 1.95
CA GLY A 8 2.96 -33.25 1.31
C GLY A 8 2.97 -31.78 1.73
N VAL A 9 2.60 -30.96 0.75
CA VAL A 9 2.37 -29.52 0.83
C VAL A 9 1.12 -29.25 1.66
N ALA A 10 1.28 -28.64 2.83
CA ALA A 10 0.17 -28.08 3.59
C ALA A 10 -0.26 -26.74 2.96
N LYS A 11 -1.33 -26.77 2.15
CA LYS A 11 -2.08 -25.58 1.77
C LYS A 11 -2.95 -25.17 2.96
N SER A 12 -2.52 -24.14 3.70
CA SER A 12 -3.36 -23.47 4.70
C SER A 12 -3.43 -21.98 4.36
N CYS A 13 -4.45 -21.62 3.56
CA CYS A 13 -5.02 -20.28 3.58
C CYS A 13 -5.68 -20.02 4.95
N TYR A 14 -5.97 -18.75 5.25
CA TYR A 14 -6.50 -18.18 6.51
C TYR A 14 -5.46 -17.71 7.53
N PHE A 15 -4.60 -16.80 7.07
CA PHE A 15 -3.99 -15.77 7.93
C PHE A 15 -5.10 -14.81 8.45
N CYS A 16 -5.94 -15.28 9.38
CA CYS A 16 -6.91 -14.40 10.07
C CYS A 16 -7.44 -14.97 11.40
N ARG A 17 -6.60 -15.50 12.30
CA ARG A 17 -6.97 -15.63 13.73
C ARG A 17 -5.74 -15.84 14.63
N ASN A 18 -5.54 -14.90 15.56
CA ASN A 18 -4.77 -14.98 16.81
C ASN A 18 -3.30 -14.52 16.86
N ARG A 19 -3.09 -13.25 17.25
CA ARG A 19 -2.41 -12.80 18.51
C ARG A 19 -2.16 -11.27 18.51
N PRO A 20 -1.90 -10.60 19.67
CA PRO A 20 -2.50 -10.76 21.01
C PRO A 20 -2.97 -9.40 21.62
N ARG A 21 -3.99 -9.41 22.48
CA ARG A 21 -4.19 -8.33 23.48
C ARG A 21 -3.26 -8.60 24.66
N GLN A 22 -2.36 -7.68 24.98
CA GLN A 22 -1.69 -7.66 26.28
C GLN A 22 -2.27 -6.54 27.12
N ALA A 23 -2.79 -6.91 28.29
CA ALA A 23 -3.13 -6.05 29.40
C ALA A 23 -2.15 -6.37 30.53
N THR A 24 -1.49 -5.36 31.10
CA THR A 24 -0.81 -5.45 32.39
C THR A 24 -1.12 -4.19 33.18
N THR A 25 -1.69 -4.39 34.37
CA THR A 25 -2.04 -3.41 35.39
C THR A 25 -0.91 -3.22 36.41
N HIS A 26 -1.05 -2.17 37.23
CA HIS A 26 -0.34 -1.79 38.49
C HIS A 26 0.86 -0.85 38.32
N ALA A 27 1.02 0.29 39.03
CA ALA A 27 0.23 1.04 40.01
C ALA A 27 0.84 2.48 40.15
N SER A 28 0.07 3.44 40.68
CA SER A 28 0.31 4.92 40.75
C SER A 28 1.05 5.41 42.05
N PRO A 29 1.04 6.72 42.43
CA PRO A 29 1.91 7.86 42.03
C PRO A 29 2.63 8.53 43.25
N PRO A 30 3.22 9.76 43.19
CA PRO A 30 2.42 10.98 43.37
C PRO A 30 2.89 12.28 42.66
N SER A 31 1.90 13.14 42.40
CA SER A 31 1.85 14.60 42.59
C SER A 31 2.85 15.54 41.89
N SER A 32 2.35 16.25 40.87
CA SER A 32 2.33 17.72 40.92
C SER A 32 1.42 18.30 39.83
N ALA A 33 0.53 19.18 40.30
CA ALA A 33 -0.50 19.93 39.61
C ALA A 33 -0.12 20.51 38.23
N GLY A 34 -0.94 20.17 37.24
CA GLY A 34 -1.10 20.89 35.99
C GLY A 34 -2.55 20.73 35.55
N GLN A 35 -3.40 21.70 35.91
CA GLN A 35 -4.84 21.69 35.66
C GLN A 35 -5.12 21.76 34.14
N LEU A 36 -5.30 20.59 33.51
CA LEU A 36 -5.89 20.48 32.18
C LEU A 36 -7.39 20.27 32.32
N ARG A 37 -8.15 21.16 31.69
CA ARG A 37 -9.61 21.23 31.74
C ARG A 37 -10.27 19.94 31.20
N PRO A 38 -11.43 19.52 31.72
CA PRO A 38 -12.09 18.31 31.27
C PRO A 38 -12.54 18.43 29.80
N LEU A 39 -12.13 17.47 28.96
CA LEU A 39 -12.63 17.25 27.59
C LEU A 39 -14.08 16.70 27.59
N GLN A 40 -14.99 17.41 28.25
CA GLN A 40 -16.43 17.09 28.23
C GLN A 40 -17.31 18.31 27.96
N GLN A 41 -16.74 19.45 27.56
CA GLN A 41 -17.52 20.65 27.18
C GLN A 41 -17.26 21.16 25.74
N LEU A 42 -16.65 20.34 24.87
CA LEU A 42 -16.44 20.68 23.45
C LEU A 42 -17.39 19.93 22.49
N SER A 43 -18.57 19.50 22.97
CA SER A 43 -19.59 18.85 22.13
C SER A 43 -20.83 19.70 21.86
N ALA A 44 -20.82 21.01 22.17
CA ALA A 44 -22.01 21.86 22.10
C ALA A 44 -21.87 23.17 21.29
N ALA A 45 -20.90 23.26 20.37
CA ALA A 45 -20.76 24.45 19.50
C ALA A 45 -20.36 24.18 18.04
N LEU A 46 -20.52 22.94 17.56
CA LEU A 46 -20.49 22.63 16.13
C LEU A 46 -21.73 21.80 15.82
N GLY A 47 -22.83 22.51 15.52
CA GLY A 47 -23.99 21.93 14.88
C GLY A 47 -23.63 21.48 13.46
N CYS A 48 -22.88 20.40 13.33
CA CYS A 48 -22.71 19.68 12.07
C CYS A 48 -23.86 18.68 11.94
N ALA A 49 -25.06 19.20 11.65
CA ALA A 49 -26.05 18.38 10.97
C ALA A 49 -25.47 18.02 9.58
N PRO A 50 -25.49 16.75 9.15
CA PRO A 50 -25.12 16.43 7.78
C PRO A 50 -26.09 17.17 6.83
N PRO A 51 -25.60 17.90 5.82
CA PRO A 51 -26.49 18.58 4.88
C PRO A 51 -27.33 17.52 4.16
N SER A 52 -28.64 17.61 4.32
CA SER A 52 -29.59 16.87 3.50
C SER A 52 -29.39 17.25 2.02
N PRO A 53 -29.63 16.32 1.07
CA PRO A 53 -29.26 16.52 -0.33
C PRO A 53 -30.21 17.54 -0.96
N ARG A 54 -29.83 18.82 -0.94
CA ARG A 54 -30.48 19.87 -1.72
C ARG A 54 -29.60 20.19 -2.92
N SER A 55 -29.96 19.57 -4.04
CA SER A 55 -29.59 19.90 -5.43
C SER A 55 -28.16 19.57 -5.86
N ALA A 56 -28.05 18.76 -6.92
CA ALA A 56 -26.85 18.16 -7.47
C ALA A 56 -25.88 19.12 -8.20
N THR A 57 -25.94 20.43 -7.96
CA THR A 57 -25.21 21.43 -8.78
C THR A 57 -23.89 21.90 -8.14
N ALA A 58 -23.52 21.46 -6.93
CA ALA A 58 -22.37 21.99 -6.19
C ALA A 58 -21.17 21.03 -6.00
N MET A 59 -21.00 20.00 -6.84
CA MET A 59 -19.86 19.06 -6.78
C MET A 59 -18.70 19.39 -7.75
N THR A 60 -18.84 20.41 -8.61
CA THR A 60 -17.87 20.62 -9.71
C THR A 60 -16.74 21.63 -9.40
N ARG A 61 -16.61 22.12 -8.16
CA ARG A 61 -15.59 23.17 -7.82
C ARG A 61 -14.36 22.69 -7.05
N ILE A 62 -14.16 21.39 -6.85
CA ILE A 62 -12.93 20.82 -6.28
C ILE A 62 -11.94 20.32 -7.36
N PHE A 63 -12.40 20.08 -8.59
CA PHE A 63 -11.62 19.35 -9.60
C PHE A 63 -10.83 20.19 -10.62
N LYS A 64 -10.86 21.52 -10.55
CA LYS A 64 -10.09 22.35 -11.49
C LYS A 64 -8.78 22.81 -10.85
N LEU A 65 -7.89 21.87 -10.53
CA LEU A 65 -6.50 22.22 -10.34
C LEU A 65 -5.95 22.74 -11.69
N PRO A 66 -5.18 23.84 -11.72
CA PRO A 66 -4.43 24.20 -12.91
C PRO A 66 -3.48 23.05 -13.28
N PRO A 67 -3.18 22.84 -14.58
CA PRO A 67 -2.23 21.81 -14.97
C PRO A 67 -0.88 22.15 -14.33
N LEU A 68 -0.47 21.34 -13.35
CA LEU A 68 0.84 21.42 -12.73
C LEU A 68 1.88 20.80 -13.68
N ASN A 69 2.05 21.38 -14.88
CA ASN A 69 3.21 21.09 -15.71
C ASN A 69 4.37 21.95 -15.20
N SER A 70 4.92 21.55 -14.06
CA SER A 70 6.21 22.06 -13.60
C SER A 70 7.26 21.04 -13.97
N PRO A 71 8.29 21.39 -14.77
CA PRO A 71 9.36 20.46 -15.17
C PRO A 71 10.15 19.90 -13.97
N THR A 72 9.95 20.45 -12.78
CA THR A 72 10.54 19.98 -11.52
C THR A 72 9.74 18.85 -10.85
N LEU A 73 8.44 18.72 -11.13
CA LEU A 73 7.59 17.69 -10.52
C LEU A 73 7.77 16.33 -11.20
N GLU A 74 8.15 16.30 -12.48
CA GLU A 74 8.48 15.07 -13.20
C GLU A 74 9.70 14.34 -12.62
N GLN A 75 10.50 15.03 -11.80
CA GLN A 75 11.64 14.44 -11.11
C GLN A 75 11.23 13.70 -9.83
N LEU A 76 10.03 13.95 -9.29
CA LEU A 76 9.54 13.31 -8.09
C LEU A 76 8.80 12.02 -8.44
N HIS A 77 9.36 10.87 -8.06
CA HIS A 77 8.83 9.55 -8.37
C HIS A 77 8.86 8.67 -7.13
N ASN A 78 8.04 7.61 -7.09
CA ASN A 78 8.10 6.65 -6.01
C ASN A 78 9.30 5.71 -6.23
N TYR A 79 10.15 5.56 -5.23
CA TYR A 79 11.33 4.69 -5.24
C TYR A 79 11.03 3.24 -5.70
N PHE A 80 9.82 2.75 -5.38
CA PHE A 80 9.43 1.40 -5.74
C PHE A 80 9.08 1.23 -7.23
N GLU A 81 8.87 2.30 -8.00
CA GLU A 81 8.52 2.22 -9.43
C GLU A 81 9.63 1.50 -10.21
N SER A 82 10.85 2.01 -10.16
CA SER A 82 12.02 1.42 -10.84
C SER A 82 12.24 -0.04 -10.41
N LEU A 83 12.11 -0.33 -9.12
CA LEU A 83 12.30 -1.69 -8.57
C LEU A 83 11.24 -2.68 -9.07
N VAL A 84 9.96 -2.28 -9.03
CA VAL A 84 8.84 -3.12 -9.48
C VAL A 84 8.95 -3.38 -10.97
N LEU A 85 9.19 -2.35 -11.79
CA LEU A 85 9.31 -2.49 -13.24
C LEU A 85 10.50 -3.38 -13.62
N THR A 86 11.64 -3.19 -12.99
CA THR A 86 12.84 -4.01 -13.23
C THR A 86 12.61 -5.46 -12.84
N ALA A 87 12.06 -5.72 -11.65
CA ALA A 87 11.77 -7.07 -11.18
C ALA A 87 10.70 -7.77 -12.04
N LEU A 88 9.68 -7.04 -12.49
CA LEU A 88 8.65 -7.57 -13.37
C LEU A 88 9.21 -7.92 -14.76
N HIS A 89 10.06 -7.07 -15.34
CA HIS A 89 10.79 -7.39 -16.58
C HIS A 89 11.73 -8.60 -16.41
N ALA A 90 12.44 -8.69 -15.29
CA ALA A 90 13.36 -9.80 -15.01
C ALA A 90 12.65 -11.17 -14.95
N ARG A 91 11.34 -11.19 -14.65
CA ARG A 91 10.54 -12.42 -14.65
C ARG A 91 10.23 -12.95 -16.06
N GLY A 92 10.45 -12.17 -17.12
CA GLY A 92 10.33 -12.63 -18.51
C GLY A 92 8.94 -13.15 -18.88
N LEU A 93 7.89 -12.59 -18.27
CA LEU A 93 6.51 -13.00 -18.52
C LEU A 93 6.02 -12.41 -19.85
N ASN A 94 5.40 -13.23 -20.70
CA ASN A 94 4.71 -12.76 -21.91
C ASN A 94 3.34 -12.19 -21.55
N LEU A 95 3.32 -10.98 -20.97
CA LEU A 95 2.11 -10.22 -20.69
C LEU A 95 1.86 -9.20 -21.81
N ASP A 96 0.60 -8.94 -22.12
CA ASP A 96 0.21 -7.75 -22.87
C ASP A 96 0.47 -6.47 -22.07
N ASP A 97 0.59 -5.33 -22.77
CA ASP A 97 0.91 -4.03 -22.16
C ASP A 97 -0.11 -3.64 -21.08
N ASP A 98 -1.40 -3.88 -21.29
CA ASP A 98 -2.45 -3.60 -20.32
C ASP A 98 -2.28 -4.45 -19.04
N SER A 99 -2.05 -5.75 -19.19
CA SER A 99 -1.80 -6.65 -18.07
C SER A 99 -0.51 -6.30 -17.33
N PHE A 100 0.52 -5.83 -18.06
CA PHE A 100 1.77 -5.39 -17.45
C PHE A 100 1.55 -4.16 -16.56
N VAL A 101 0.83 -3.16 -17.07
CA VAL A 101 0.49 -1.94 -16.31
C VAL A 101 -0.42 -2.27 -15.12
N ASP A 102 -1.40 -3.15 -15.29
CA ASP A 102 -2.28 -3.61 -14.20
C ASP A 102 -1.49 -4.28 -13.07
N VAL A 103 -0.57 -5.19 -13.40
CA VAL A 103 0.28 -5.87 -12.41
C VAL A 103 1.17 -4.86 -11.68
N ALA A 104 1.82 -3.96 -12.42
CA ALA A 104 2.68 -2.94 -11.82
C ALA A 104 1.89 -2.02 -10.88
N CYS A 105 0.71 -1.55 -11.29
CA CYS A 105 -0.17 -0.70 -10.48
C CYS A 105 -0.62 -1.40 -9.19
N VAL A 106 -1.06 -2.65 -9.29
CA VAL A 106 -1.48 -3.43 -8.11
C VAL A 106 -0.31 -3.69 -7.17
N ALA A 107 0.88 -4.01 -7.71
CA ALA A 107 2.06 -4.24 -6.89
C ALA A 107 2.51 -2.97 -6.16
N LEU A 108 2.51 -1.81 -6.83
CA LEU A 108 2.88 -0.53 -6.22
C LEU A 108 1.94 -0.12 -5.09
N ASN A 109 0.64 -0.43 -5.21
CA ASN A 109 -0.34 -0.14 -4.17
C ASN A 109 -0.20 -1.02 -2.92
N GLU A 110 0.47 -2.17 -3.02
CA GLU A 110 0.78 -3.03 -1.86
C GLU A 110 2.03 -2.56 -1.10
N LEU A 111 2.82 -1.66 -1.70
CA LEU A 111 4.07 -1.14 -1.13
C LEU A 111 3.83 0.23 -0.49
N PRO A 112 4.54 0.58 0.60
CA PRO A 112 4.45 1.92 1.17
C PRO A 112 5.01 2.93 0.16
N ALA A 113 4.22 3.92 -0.24
CA ALA A 113 4.69 4.95 -1.17
C ALA A 113 5.86 5.74 -0.57
N LYS A 114 6.96 5.87 -1.33
CA LYS A 114 8.15 6.62 -0.92
C LYS A 114 8.65 7.49 -2.06
N TYR A 115 8.27 8.77 -2.04
CA TYR A 115 8.66 9.71 -3.08
C TYR A 115 10.06 10.27 -2.87
N ILE A 116 10.85 10.25 -3.94
CA ILE A 116 12.25 10.70 -3.97
C ILE A 116 12.49 11.48 -5.25
N ARG A 117 13.61 12.23 -5.29
CA ARG A 117 14.02 12.95 -6.49
C ARG A 117 14.98 12.15 -7.37
N HIS A 118 15.88 11.37 -6.76
CA HIS A 118 16.80 10.50 -7.49
C HIS A 118 17.02 9.19 -6.73
N ASP A 119 17.04 8.06 -7.46
CA ASP A 119 17.31 6.74 -6.91
C ASP A 119 18.65 6.65 -6.16
N VAL A 120 19.65 7.44 -6.57
CA VAL A 120 20.98 7.51 -5.92
C VAL A 120 20.91 8.00 -4.48
N ASP A 121 19.94 8.86 -4.15
CA ASP A 121 19.74 9.34 -2.79
C ASP A 121 19.34 8.17 -1.88
N MET A 122 18.50 7.27 -2.40
CA MET A 122 18.04 6.11 -1.65
C MET A 122 19.13 5.07 -1.42
N ALA A 123 19.93 4.78 -2.44
CA ALA A 123 21.02 3.81 -2.32
C ALA A 123 22.08 4.26 -1.31
N TYR A 124 22.34 5.57 -1.19
CA TYR A 124 23.34 6.09 -0.26
C TYR A 124 22.92 5.98 1.21
N PHE A 125 21.63 6.16 1.52
CA PHE A 125 21.13 6.12 2.90
C PHE A 125 20.57 4.78 3.34
N THR A 126 20.52 3.76 2.47
CA THR A 126 19.97 2.45 2.81
C THR A 126 21.07 1.44 3.07
N ASP A 127 21.02 0.79 4.23
CA ASP A 127 21.93 -0.30 4.55
C ASP A 127 21.71 -1.48 3.57
N PRO A 128 22.77 -2.18 3.11
CA PRO A 128 22.64 -3.38 2.30
C PRO A 128 21.66 -4.43 2.85
N ALA A 129 21.56 -4.58 4.18
CA ALA A 129 20.61 -5.49 4.80
C ALA A 129 19.15 -5.06 4.57
N ASP A 130 18.88 -3.76 4.64
CA ASP A 130 17.56 -3.19 4.39
C ASP A 130 17.17 -3.29 2.90
N LEU A 131 18.15 -3.17 1.99
CA LEU A 131 17.91 -3.40 0.56
C LEU A 131 17.39 -4.81 0.29
N ALA A 132 17.99 -5.84 0.90
CA ALA A 132 17.51 -7.22 0.75
C ALA A 132 16.06 -7.38 1.24
N VAL A 133 15.70 -6.72 2.34
CA VAL A 133 14.33 -6.71 2.87
C VAL A 133 13.37 -6.01 1.92
N ILE A 134 13.80 -4.88 1.33
CA ILE A 134 13.04 -4.11 0.34
C ILE A 134 12.77 -4.97 -0.91
N HIS A 135 13.80 -5.59 -1.48
CA HIS A 135 13.65 -6.50 -2.62
C HIS A 135 12.70 -7.65 -2.29
N GLY A 136 12.84 -8.26 -1.10
CA GLY A 136 11.91 -9.29 -0.65
C GLY A 136 10.46 -8.82 -0.51
N LYS A 137 10.22 -7.53 -0.19
CA LYS A 137 8.86 -6.94 -0.19
C LYS A 137 8.33 -6.78 -1.61
N VAL A 138 9.16 -6.31 -2.54
CA VAL A 138 8.79 -6.14 -3.96
C VAL A 138 8.41 -7.48 -4.58
N GLU A 139 9.20 -8.54 -4.38
CA GLU A 139 8.90 -9.87 -4.90
C GLU A 139 7.55 -10.39 -4.39
N ARG A 140 7.27 -10.24 -3.09
CA ARG A 140 5.99 -10.63 -2.50
C ARG A 140 4.82 -9.82 -3.06
N ALA A 141 4.99 -8.52 -3.27
CA ALA A 141 3.97 -7.67 -3.85
C ALA A 141 3.65 -8.08 -5.29
N LEU A 142 4.68 -8.41 -6.08
CA LEU A 142 4.52 -8.92 -7.45
C LEU A 142 3.79 -10.26 -7.51
N ASP A 143 4.11 -11.20 -6.61
CA ASP A 143 3.42 -12.49 -6.56
C ASP A 143 1.92 -12.33 -6.28
N LEU A 144 1.58 -11.44 -5.34
CA LEU A 144 0.19 -11.11 -5.03
C LEU A 144 -0.51 -10.42 -6.20
N ALA A 145 0.16 -9.46 -6.85
CA ALA A 145 -0.38 -8.73 -7.98
C ALA A 145 -0.66 -9.65 -9.18
N LEU A 146 0.29 -10.50 -9.56
CA LEU A 146 0.12 -11.48 -10.63
C LEU A 146 -1.04 -12.44 -10.33
N GLY A 147 -1.13 -12.95 -9.10
CA GLY A 147 -2.25 -13.80 -8.70
C GLY A 147 -3.60 -13.10 -8.87
N ARG A 148 -3.70 -11.81 -8.52
CA ARG A 148 -4.94 -11.03 -8.67
C ARG A 148 -5.28 -10.71 -10.11
N VAL A 149 -4.32 -10.24 -10.92
CA VAL A 149 -4.57 -9.83 -12.30
C VAL A 149 -4.90 -11.03 -13.18
N LEU A 150 -4.12 -12.12 -13.08
CA LEU A 150 -4.34 -13.32 -13.87
C LEU A 150 -5.66 -14.03 -13.49
N SER A 151 -6.01 -14.06 -12.20
CA SER A 151 -7.31 -14.62 -11.77
C SER A 151 -8.49 -13.76 -12.22
N LYS A 152 -8.37 -12.42 -12.19
CA LYS A 152 -9.41 -11.51 -12.67
C LYS A 152 -9.65 -11.69 -14.17
N ARG A 153 -8.59 -11.77 -14.98
CA ARG A 153 -8.68 -11.98 -16.44
C ARG A 153 -9.43 -13.27 -16.78
N TRP A 154 -9.15 -14.37 -16.08
CA TRP A 154 -9.85 -15.64 -16.30
C TRP A 154 -11.34 -15.58 -15.93
N ASN A 155 -11.70 -14.76 -14.94
CA ASN A 155 -13.07 -14.62 -14.46
C ASN A 155 -13.89 -13.58 -15.23
N SER A 156 -13.36 -12.97 -16.30
CA SER A 156 -14.06 -12.01 -17.16
C SER A 156 -13.88 -12.39 -18.63
N PRO A 157 -14.66 -13.36 -19.16
CA PRO A 157 -14.57 -13.78 -20.55
C PRO A 157 -15.31 -12.81 -21.47
N GLU A 158 -14.91 -11.54 -21.50
CA GLU A 158 -15.47 -10.56 -22.44
C GLU A 158 -14.43 -9.55 -22.88
N GLN A 159 -13.52 -10.01 -23.75
CA GLN A 159 -12.74 -9.16 -24.65
C GLN A 159 -12.54 -9.92 -25.96
N ALA A 160 -13.56 -9.83 -26.81
CA ALA A 160 -13.58 -10.22 -28.22
C ALA A 160 -13.58 -8.96 -29.09
#